data_AF-A0A6G1EJS9-F1
#
_entry.id   AF-A0A6G1EJS9-F1
#
_cell.length_a   1.000
_cell.length_b   1.000
_cell.length_c   1.000
_cell.angle_alpha   90.00
_cell.angle_beta   90.00
_cell.angle_gamma   90.00
#
_symmetry.space_group_name_H-M   'P 1'
#
loop_
_entity.id
_entity.type
_entity.pdbx_description
1 polymer ?
#
loop_
_entity_poly.entity_id
_entity_poly.type
_entity_poly.pdbx_seq_one_letter_code
_entity_poly.pdbx_strand_id
1 'polypeptide(L)'
;MENARFSTPDSATASGTGTEGCGDTFFSRHTRPCSAGKGHAGSTVTTRTLLSGIQAEVNHMRQTAKLVSNERQKLLDKAATAEKRFEKGWNTLREEGRAIQSELNQISDIEKQAVGLKSILDQLPRGHASEFRSEISGLASQVKKEKRVLNNTLSKIVNYGVPI
;
A
#
# COMPACT_ATOMS: atom_id res chain seq x y z
N MET A 1 -14.18 13.40 13.26
CA MET A 1 -13.42 14.53 12.68
C MET A 1 -12.17 14.68 13.52
N GLU A 2 -11.05 14.10 13.07
CA GLU A 2 -9.76 14.30 13.72
C GLU A 2 -8.64 14.17 12.67
N ASN A 3 -7.70 15.10 12.74
CA ASN A 3 -6.78 15.50 11.67
C ASN A 3 -5.57 14.56 11.52
N ALA A 4 -5.24 14.16 10.29
CA ALA A 4 -3.95 13.58 9.97
C ALA A 4 -2.98 14.68 9.48
N ARG A 5 -1.96 14.98 10.29
CA ARG A 5 -0.81 15.82 9.94
C ARG A 5 0.08 15.06 8.94
N PHE A 6 0.40 15.73 7.84
CA PHE A 6 1.38 15.28 6.85
C PHE A 6 2.79 15.67 7.35
N SER A 7 3.65 14.69 7.60
CA SER A 7 5.06 14.89 7.94
C SER A 7 5.91 14.82 6.67
N THR A 8 6.63 15.89 6.37
CA THR A 8 7.73 15.93 5.40
C THR A 8 9.04 15.46 6.04
N PRO A 9 9.99 14.90 5.27
CA PRO A 9 11.39 14.88 5.68
C PRO A 9 12.24 15.87 4.87
N ASP A 10 13.03 16.64 5.61
CA ASP A 10 14.10 17.54 5.16
C ASP A 10 15.35 16.79 4.67
N SER A 11 16.08 17.49 3.80
CA SER A 11 17.47 17.34 3.33
C SER A 11 18.51 17.01 4.43
N ALA A 12 19.73 16.51 4.21
CA ALA A 12 20.71 16.58 3.12
C ALA A 12 21.88 15.59 3.40
N THR A 13 22.67 15.18 2.39
CA THR A 13 24.16 15.25 2.47
C THR A 13 24.80 15.15 1.09
N ALA A 14 25.76 16.04 0.81
CA ALA A 14 26.54 16.14 -0.42
C ALA A 14 27.91 15.46 -0.28
N SER A 15 28.43 14.89 -1.38
CA SER A 15 29.87 14.71 -1.60
C SER A 15 30.12 14.56 -3.11
N GLY A 16 30.85 15.52 -3.70
CA GLY A 16 31.08 15.58 -5.14
C GLY A 16 32.40 14.95 -5.58
N THR A 17 32.54 14.82 -6.90
CA THR A 17 33.80 14.92 -7.67
C THR A 17 33.41 15.32 -9.09
N GLY A 18 34.00 16.39 -9.60
CA GLY A 18 33.70 16.92 -10.92
C GLY A 18 34.42 16.18 -12.05
N THR A 19 33.90 16.36 -13.26
CA THR A 19 34.64 16.53 -14.53
C THR A 19 33.68 17.10 -15.58
N GLU A 20 34.07 18.23 -16.14
CA GLU A 20 33.93 18.69 -17.53
C GLU A 20 32.79 18.12 -18.40
N GLY A 21 31.99 19.04 -18.95
CA GLY A 21 31.10 18.78 -20.08
C GLY A 21 30.20 19.96 -20.38
N CYS A 22 30.68 20.90 -21.20
CA CYS A 22 29.83 21.87 -21.87
C CYS A 22 28.72 21.13 -22.64
N GLY A 23 27.45 21.47 -22.35
CA GLY A 23 26.29 20.85 -22.97
C GLY A 23 25.03 21.67 -22.74
N ASP A 24 24.99 22.82 -23.41
CA ASP A 24 23.83 23.55 -23.93
C ASP A 24 22.52 23.58 -23.13
N THR A 25 22.31 24.76 -22.55
CA THR A 25 21.04 25.42 -22.22
C THR A 25 19.82 25.02 -23.07
N PHE A 26 18.76 24.49 -22.43
CA PHE A 26 17.42 24.43 -23.02
C PHE A 26 16.37 25.04 -22.06
N PHE A 27 16.49 26.34 -21.85
CA PHE A 27 15.38 27.18 -21.39
C PHE A 27 15.41 28.45 -22.23
N SER A 28 14.81 28.37 -23.43
CA SER A 28 14.70 29.52 -24.33
C SER A 28 13.76 30.56 -23.74
N ARG A 29 14.36 31.50 -23.00
CA ARG A 29 13.84 32.85 -22.81
C ARG A 29 13.45 33.36 -24.19
N HIS A 30 12.20 33.76 -24.35
CA HIS A 30 11.79 34.59 -25.48
C HIS A 30 12.43 35.98 -25.30
N THR A 31 13.67 36.14 -25.75
CA THR A 31 14.24 37.46 -26.00
C THR A 31 13.57 38.02 -27.25
N ARG A 32 12.73 39.04 -27.07
CA ARG A 32 12.22 39.83 -28.20
C ARG A 32 13.41 40.56 -28.84
N PRO A 33 13.63 40.46 -30.16
CA PRO A 33 14.63 41.29 -30.83
C PRO A 33 14.14 42.75 -30.85
N CYS A 34 15.02 43.67 -30.48
CA CYS A 34 14.81 45.11 -30.65
C CYS A 34 14.99 45.44 -32.13
N SER A 35 13.89 45.63 -32.85
CA SER A 35 13.90 46.11 -34.23
C SER A 35 13.92 47.63 -34.27
N ALA A 36 14.97 48.20 -34.87
CA ALA A 36 15.09 49.62 -35.19
C ALA A 36 13.94 50.08 -36.11
N GLY A 37 13.48 51.31 -35.89
CA GLY A 37 12.21 51.82 -36.40
C GLY A 37 12.05 51.90 -37.92
N LYS A 38 10.87 51.49 -38.39
CA LYS A 38 10.21 51.93 -39.63
C LYS A 38 8.70 51.96 -39.39
N GLY A 39 8.09 53.12 -39.67
CA GLY A 39 6.68 53.35 -39.99
C GLY A 39 5.60 52.67 -39.12
N HIS A 40 4.86 53.46 -38.34
CA HIS A 40 3.55 53.07 -37.83
C HIS A 40 2.56 52.83 -38.99
N ALA A 41 2.51 51.60 -39.50
CA ALA A 41 1.26 51.03 -39.99
C ALA A 41 0.62 50.35 -38.78
N GLY A 42 -0.32 51.03 -38.13
CA GLY A 42 -1.15 50.41 -37.09
C GLY A 42 -1.83 49.20 -37.71
N SER A 43 -1.40 48.00 -37.32
CA SER A 43 -2.08 46.76 -37.69
C SER A 43 -3.44 46.82 -37.00
N THR A 44 -4.46 47.29 -37.70
CA THR A 44 -5.84 47.19 -37.25
C THR A 44 -6.17 45.71 -37.24
N VAL A 45 -6.06 45.10 -36.05
CA VAL A 45 -6.51 43.74 -35.82
C VAL A 45 -7.97 43.68 -36.26
N THR A 46 -8.23 42.95 -37.35
CA THR A 46 -9.60 42.82 -37.85
C THR A 46 -10.39 41.88 -36.94
N THR A 47 -11.69 42.13 -36.81
CA THR A 47 -12.62 41.28 -36.04
C THR A 47 -12.52 39.81 -36.46
N ARG A 48 -12.31 39.54 -37.76
CA ARG A 48 -12.12 38.20 -38.32
C ARG A 48 -10.89 37.49 -37.76
N THR A 49 -9.76 38.18 -37.61
CA THR A 49 -8.52 37.62 -37.06
C THR A 49 -8.68 37.24 -35.59
N LEU A 50 -9.38 38.08 -34.81
CA LEU A 50 -9.69 37.76 -33.40
C LEU A 50 -10.60 36.53 -33.30
N LEU A 51 -11.65 36.46 -34.12
CA LEU A 51 -12.56 35.32 -34.14
C LEU A 51 -11.86 34.01 -34.52
N SER A 52 -10.94 34.04 -35.50
CA SER A 52 -10.14 32.85 -35.84
C SER A 52 -9.21 32.42 -34.71
N GLY A 53 -8.60 33.37 -33.99
CA GLY A 53 -7.75 33.07 -32.83
C GLY A 53 -8.53 32.46 -31.68
N ILE A 54 -9.69 33.03 -31.35
CA ILE A 54 -10.60 32.50 -30.32
C ILE A 54 -11.06 31.08 -30.69
N GLN A 55 -11.42 30.84 -31.96
CA GLN A 55 -11.87 29.53 -32.40
C GLN A 55 -10.75 28.47 -32.32
N ALA A 56 -9.51 28.85 -32.65
CA ALA A 56 -8.35 27.97 -32.50
C ALA A 56 -8.12 27.60 -31.02
N GLU A 57 -8.21 28.58 -30.11
CA GLU A 57 -8.05 28.34 -28.68
C GLU A 57 -9.16 27.45 -28.12
N VAL A 58 -10.43 27.69 -28.48
CA VAL A 58 -11.56 26.83 -28.08
C VAL A 58 -11.36 25.40 -28.57
N ASN A 59 -10.83 25.21 -29.78
CA ASN A 59 -10.55 23.88 -30.32
C ASN A 59 -9.40 23.19 -29.56
N HIS A 60 -8.34 23.93 -29.24
CA HIS A 60 -7.23 23.43 -28.42
C HIS A 60 -7.73 23.00 -27.03
N MET A 61 -8.50 23.86 -26.35
CA MET A 61 -9.12 23.54 -25.06
C MET A 61 -10.00 22.28 -25.11
N ARG A 62 -10.79 22.12 -26.17
CA ARG A 62 -11.62 20.91 -26.35
C ARG A 62 -10.77 19.64 -26.49
N GLN A 63 -9.63 19.71 -27.17
CA GLN A 63 -8.70 18.57 -27.28
C GLN A 63 -8.09 18.23 -25.92
N THR A 64 -7.61 19.22 -25.19
CA THR A 64 -7.05 19.03 -23.85
C THR A 64 -8.10 18.46 -22.88
N ALA A 65 -9.34 18.95 -22.92
CA ALA A 65 -10.43 18.42 -22.11
C ALA A 65 -10.71 16.93 -22.40
N LYS A 66 -10.68 16.52 -23.68
CA LYS A 66 -10.82 15.11 -24.06
C LYS A 66 -9.67 14.26 -23.52
N LEU A 67 -8.43 14.73 -23.60
CA LEU A 67 -7.27 14.02 -23.07
C LEU A 67 -7.39 13.81 -21.56
N VAL A 68 -7.72 14.88 -20.82
CA VAL A 68 -7.91 14.80 -19.36
C VAL A 68 -9.06 13.88 -18.99
N SER A 69 -10.19 13.93 -19.71
CA SER A 69 -11.33 13.04 -19.47
C SER A 69 -10.96 11.58 -19.69
N ASN A 70 -10.18 11.27 -20.73
CA ASN A 70 -9.75 9.92 -21.03
C ASN A 70 -8.78 9.39 -19.97
N GLU A 71 -7.82 10.21 -19.53
CA GLU A 71 -6.88 9.81 -18.48
C GLU A 71 -7.57 9.63 -17.13
N ARG A 72 -8.53 10.51 -16.80
CA ARG A 72 -9.40 10.34 -15.63
C ARG A 72 -10.10 8.98 -15.67
N GLN A 73 -10.71 8.61 -16.80
CA GLN A 73 -11.42 7.33 -16.89
C GLN A 73 -10.48 6.14 -16.66
N LYS A 74 -9.30 6.15 -17.28
CA LYS A 74 -8.28 5.10 -17.06
C LYS A 74 -7.86 4.99 -15.59
N LEU A 75 -7.70 6.11 -14.90
CA LEU A 75 -7.34 6.13 -13.49
C LEU A 75 -8.47 5.59 -12.61
N LEU A 76 -9.73 5.93 -12.92
CA LEU A 76 -10.89 5.38 -12.22
C LEU A 76 -11.00 3.86 -12.40
N ASP A 77 -10.81 3.35 -13.61
CA ASP A 77 -10.87 1.92 -13.89
C ASP A 77 -9.76 1.15 -13.15
N LYS A 78 -8.54 1.72 -13.08
CA LYS A 78 -7.43 1.17 -12.31
C LYS A 78 -7.72 1.17 -10.81
N ALA A 79 -8.26 2.27 -10.29
CA ALA A 79 -8.62 2.40 -8.87
C ALA A 79 -9.69 1.38 -8.49
N ALA A 80 -10.77 1.27 -9.26
CA ALA A 80 -11.84 0.29 -9.03
C ALA A 80 -11.32 -1.16 -9.07
N THR A 81 -10.41 -1.47 -9.99
CA THR A 81 -9.78 -2.79 -10.05
C THR A 81 -8.89 -3.06 -8.84
N ALA A 82 -8.13 -2.07 -8.38
CA ALA A 82 -7.28 -2.18 -7.20
C ALA A 82 -8.11 -2.36 -5.92
N GLU A 83 -9.17 -1.59 -5.74
CA GLU A 83 -10.12 -1.68 -4.64
C GLU A 83 -10.75 -3.06 -4.55
N LYS A 84 -11.28 -3.58 -5.66
CA LYS A 84 -11.86 -4.93 -5.70
C LYS A 84 -10.87 -6.02 -5.30
N ARG A 85 -9.59 -5.90 -5.71
CA ARG A 85 -8.54 -6.85 -5.30
C ARG A 85 -8.19 -6.71 -3.83
N PHE A 86 -8.14 -5.48 -3.33
CA PHE A 86 -7.90 -5.18 -1.93
C PHE A 86 -9.00 -5.77 -1.04
N GLU A 87 -10.28 -5.51 -1.35
CA GLU A 87 -11.42 -6.07 -0.63
C GLU A 87 -11.39 -7.60 -0.61
N LYS A 88 -11.08 -8.23 -1.74
CA LYS A 88 -10.93 -9.69 -1.81
C LYS A 88 -9.83 -10.18 -0.87
N GLY A 89 -8.63 -9.58 -0.93
CA GLY A 89 -7.51 -9.95 -0.06
C GLY A 89 -7.82 -9.71 1.42
N TRP A 90 -8.52 -8.61 1.72
CA TRP A 90 -8.96 -8.26 3.07
C TRP A 90 -9.94 -9.30 3.65
N ASN A 91 -10.93 -9.71 2.85
CA ASN A 91 -11.89 -10.74 3.26
C ASN A 91 -11.23 -12.09 3.47
N THR A 92 -10.30 -12.49 2.59
CA THR A 92 -9.52 -13.72 2.77
C THR A 92 -8.69 -13.67 4.06
N LEU A 93 -7.96 -12.57 4.33
CA LEU A 93 -7.20 -12.43 5.58
C LEU A 93 -8.10 -12.53 6.82
N ARG A 94 -9.32 -11.98 6.74
CA ARG A 94 -10.30 -12.05 7.83
C ARG A 94 -10.80 -13.48 8.06
N GLU A 95 -11.14 -14.19 6.99
CA GLU A 95 -11.61 -15.58 7.05
C GLU A 95 -10.51 -16.50 7.61
N GLU A 96 -9.29 -16.38 7.10
CA GLU A 96 -8.13 -17.13 7.61
C GLU A 96 -7.83 -16.78 9.08
N GLY A 97 -7.93 -15.51 9.45
CA GLY A 97 -7.80 -15.07 10.84
C GLY A 97 -8.81 -15.74 11.77
N ARG A 98 -10.07 -15.89 11.33
CA ARG A 98 -11.12 -16.59 12.09
C ARG A 98 -10.86 -18.09 12.18
N ALA A 99 -10.40 -18.71 11.10
CA ALA A 99 -10.02 -20.12 11.09
C ALA A 99 -8.91 -20.38 12.12
N ILE A 100 -7.84 -19.57 12.10
CA ILE A 100 -6.75 -19.65 13.07
C ILE A 100 -7.24 -19.47 14.51
N GLN A 101 -8.15 -18.52 14.75
CA GLN A 101 -8.74 -18.31 16.08
C GLN A 101 -9.52 -19.54 16.55
N SER A 102 -10.28 -20.18 15.65
CA SER A 102 -10.99 -21.43 15.94
C SER A 102 -10.01 -22.57 16.28
N GLU A 103 -8.96 -22.75 15.50
CA GLU A 103 -7.91 -23.74 15.77
C GLU A 103 -7.20 -23.49 17.11
N LEU A 104 -6.91 -22.23 17.43
CA LEU A 104 -6.32 -21.86 18.72
C LEU A 104 -7.21 -22.24 19.91
N ASN A 105 -8.53 -22.14 19.77
CA ASN A 105 -9.47 -22.58 20.79
C ASN A 105 -9.41 -24.11 20.95
N GLN A 106 -9.43 -24.85 19.85
CA GLN A 106 -9.31 -26.32 19.88
C GLN A 106 -7.98 -26.77 20.49
N ILE A 107 -6.88 -26.14 20.10
CA ILE A 107 -5.54 -26.37 20.67
C ILE A 107 -5.53 -26.06 22.17
N SER A 108 -6.22 -25.00 22.60
CA SER A 108 -6.33 -24.70 24.02
C SER A 108 -7.08 -25.77 24.80
N ASP A 109 -8.05 -26.45 24.18
CA ASP A 109 -8.77 -27.56 24.81
C ASP A 109 -7.93 -28.84 24.85
N ILE A 110 -7.18 -29.13 23.78
CA ILE A 110 -6.19 -30.22 23.76
C ILE A 110 -5.11 -29.99 24.84
N GLU A 111 -4.64 -28.75 24.99
CA GLU A 111 -3.66 -28.40 26.03
C GLU A 111 -4.22 -28.69 27.44
N LYS A 112 -5.48 -28.32 27.71
CA LYS A 112 -6.14 -28.65 28.99
C LYS A 112 -6.27 -30.16 29.19
N GLN A 113 -6.65 -30.90 28.16
CA GLN A 113 -6.76 -32.37 28.22
C GLN A 113 -5.41 -33.02 28.50
N ALA A 114 -4.33 -32.59 27.83
CA ALA A 114 -2.98 -33.11 28.07
C ALA A 114 -2.51 -32.83 29.50
N VAL A 115 -2.79 -31.63 30.04
CA VAL A 115 -2.49 -31.28 31.44
C VAL A 115 -3.32 -32.13 32.41
N GLY A 116 -4.61 -32.37 32.12
CA GLY A 116 -5.47 -33.24 32.91
C GLY A 116 -5.01 -34.70 32.92
N LEU A 117 -4.62 -35.25 31.76
CA LEU A 117 -4.07 -36.59 31.66
C LEU A 117 -2.75 -36.72 32.42
N LYS A 118 -1.89 -35.71 32.33
CA LYS A 118 -0.64 -35.66 33.10
C LYS A 118 -0.91 -35.76 34.60
N SER A 119 -1.89 -35.03 35.13
CA SER A 119 -2.20 -35.05 36.56
C SER A 119 -2.73 -36.40 37.04
N ILE A 120 -3.45 -37.14 36.18
CA ILE A 120 -3.89 -38.52 36.46
C ILE A 120 -2.69 -39.46 36.44
N LEU A 121 -1.83 -39.36 35.43
CA LEU A 121 -0.62 -40.19 35.30
C LEU A 121 0.35 -39.98 36.47
N ASP A 122 0.42 -38.78 37.03
CA ASP A 122 1.25 -38.46 38.19
C ASP A 122 0.80 -39.19 39.47
N GLN A 123 -0.47 -39.61 39.55
CA GLN A 123 -1.01 -40.39 40.67
C GLN A 123 -0.70 -41.90 40.57
N LEU A 124 -0.36 -42.39 39.38
CA LEU A 124 -0.04 -43.80 39.15
C LEU A 124 1.41 -44.13 39.54
N PRO A 125 1.70 -45.37 40.01
CA PRO A 125 3.07 -45.82 40.25
C PRO A 125 3.93 -45.73 38.98
N ARG A 126 5.20 -45.29 39.13
CA ARG A 126 6.12 -45.03 38.00
C ARG A 126 6.25 -46.20 37.03
N GLY A 127 6.27 -47.43 37.54
CA GLY A 127 6.48 -48.65 36.73
C GLY A 127 5.41 -48.88 35.66
N HIS A 128 4.20 -48.35 35.83
CA HIS A 128 3.09 -48.55 34.88
C HIS A 128 2.78 -47.31 34.02
N ALA A 129 3.36 -46.15 34.37
CA ALA A 129 2.99 -44.86 33.78
C ALA A 129 4.14 -44.11 33.10
N SER A 130 5.39 -44.57 33.23
CA SER A 130 6.55 -43.78 32.75
C SER A 130 6.53 -43.50 31.25
N GLU A 131 6.11 -44.47 30.44
CA GLU A 131 6.01 -44.34 28.98
C GLU A 131 4.94 -43.31 28.61
N PHE A 132 3.72 -43.47 29.16
CA PHE A 132 2.63 -42.51 28.98
C PHE A 132 3.00 -41.09 29.44
N ARG A 133 3.74 -40.95 30.54
CA ARG A 133 4.22 -39.63 31.00
C ARG A 133 5.17 -38.99 30.00
N SER A 134 6.05 -39.77 29.39
CA SER A 134 6.95 -39.31 28.34
C SER A 134 6.17 -38.84 27.11
N GLU A 135 5.23 -39.66 26.63
CA GLU A 135 4.40 -39.35 25.47
C GLU A 135 3.55 -38.09 25.67
N ILE A 136 2.84 -37.99 26.81
CA ILE A 136 2.03 -36.82 27.14
C ILE A 136 2.89 -35.56 27.28
N SER A 137 4.09 -35.67 27.85
CA SER A 137 5.03 -34.54 27.92
C SER A 137 5.48 -34.10 26.53
N GLY A 138 5.76 -35.06 25.63
CA GLY A 138 6.08 -34.80 24.23
C GLY A 138 4.94 -34.07 23.51
N LEU A 139 3.72 -34.61 23.60
CA LEU A 139 2.52 -34.01 23.01
C LEU A 139 2.26 -32.59 23.54
N ALA A 140 2.33 -32.40 24.87
CA ALA A 140 2.14 -31.08 25.48
C ALA A 140 3.18 -30.06 24.99
N SER A 141 4.42 -30.48 24.77
CA SER A 141 5.48 -29.62 24.24
C SER A 141 5.21 -29.22 22.78
N GLN A 142 4.71 -30.17 21.97
CA GLN A 142 4.34 -29.92 20.58
C GLN A 142 3.15 -28.97 20.48
N VAL A 143 2.08 -29.22 21.23
CA VAL A 143 0.88 -28.37 21.29
C VAL A 143 1.24 -26.93 21.64
N LYS A 144 2.13 -26.72 22.63
CA LYS A 144 2.63 -25.38 22.98
C LYS A 144 3.38 -24.69 21.83
N LYS A 145 4.20 -25.44 21.09
CA LYS A 145 4.96 -24.92 19.94
C LYS A 145 4.01 -24.49 18.82
N GLU A 146 3.04 -25.33 18.48
CA GLU A 146 2.04 -25.04 17.44
C GLU A 146 1.17 -23.84 17.83
N LYS A 147 0.69 -23.80 19.07
CA LYS A 147 -0.05 -22.66 19.63
C LYS A 147 0.72 -21.34 19.50
N ARG A 148 2.03 -21.35 19.75
CA ARG A 148 2.88 -20.17 19.61
C ARG A 148 2.97 -19.73 18.15
N VAL A 149 3.13 -20.67 17.22
CA VAL A 149 3.19 -20.36 15.77
C VAL A 149 1.87 -19.73 15.32
N LEU A 150 0.73 -20.32 15.65
CA LEU A 150 -0.58 -19.80 15.27
C LEU A 150 -0.87 -18.44 15.90
N ASN A 151 -0.55 -18.22 17.18
CA ASN A 151 -0.69 -16.90 17.80
C ASN A 151 0.16 -15.83 17.10
N ASN A 152 1.38 -16.16 16.69
CA ASN A 152 2.23 -15.23 15.95
C ASN A 152 1.62 -14.88 14.60
N THR A 153 1.07 -15.87 13.88
CA THR A 153 0.39 -15.64 12.60
C THR A 153 -0.88 -14.79 12.79
N LEU A 154 -1.70 -15.12 13.78
CA LEU A 154 -2.91 -14.35 14.11
C LEU A 154 -2.57 -12.90 14.46
N SER A 155 -1.52 -12.69 15.26
CA SER A 155 -1.06 -11.35 15.64
C SER A 155 -0.64 -10.53 14.42
N LYS A 156 0.00 -11.15 13.42
CA LYS A 156 0.34 -10.46 12.17
C LYS A 156 -0.92 -10.00 11.43
N ILE A 157 -1.97 -10.83 11.36
CA ILE A 157 -3.23 -10.48 10.71
C ILE A 157 -3.89 -9.30 11.43
N VAL A 158 -3.99 -9.35 12.77
CA VAL A 158 -4.57 -8.26 13.58
C VAL A 158 -3.75 -6.97 13.45
N ASN A 159 -2.42 -7.06 13.37
CA ASN A 159 -1.56 -5.88 13.20
C ASN A 159 -1.75 -5.17 11.86
N TYR A 160 -2.30 -5.84 10.84
CA TYR A 160 -2.73 -5.17 9.61
C TYR A 160 -4.07 -4.42 9.74
N GLY A 161 -4.67 -4.41 10.93
CA GLY A 161 -5.95 -3.76 11.21
C GLY A 161 -7.17 -4.59 10.81
N VAL A 162 -7.00 -5.88 10.50
CA VAL A 162 -8.09 -6.76 10.11
C VAL A 162 -8.91 -7.16 11.35
N PRO A 163 -10.23 -6.90 11.39
CA PRO A 163 -11.08 -7.29 12.50
C PRO A 163 -11.47 -8.75 12.40
N ILE A 164 -11.05 -9.55 13.38
CA ILE A 164 -11.30 -10.99 13.45
C ILE A 164 -12.59 -11.25 14.24
#